data_AF-A0A833LWD4-F1
#
_entry.id   AF-A0A833LWD4-F1
#
_cell.length_a   1.000
_cell.length_b   1.000
_cell.length_c   1.000
_cell.angle_alpha   90.00
_cell.angle_beta   90.00
_cell.angle_gamma   90.00
#
_symmetry.space_group_name_H-M   'P 1'
#
loop_
_entity.id
_entity.type
_entity.pdbx_description
1 polymer ?
#
loop_
_entity_poly.entity_id
_entity_poly.type
_entity_poly.pdbx_seq_one_letter_code
_entity_poly.pdbx_strand_id
1 'polypeptide(L)'
;MASKYLTIPVKIVCFSFAVILISACGPQSGGGGSDSMLALFGLGAGTSSSGSGGADNGGDPDPDPTPVPPGPAEHACVSGTHALYVDGSSLLPPAGTKTNPYTSIGTAVQAASSGDAICVRTLDGGAEYDESSATINIGGGISLYGGYSSSWTRDAQNNKTKVRLNRIGLQIANANGNAEISGFDFVTVDSSLPNESVFVLKIMNGTAEVVFADNTARAGNVGSGQSATPGSSYGIYARDLNSLKILRSTVSAGNGGNGEDGAAGANGIGGGNGSQGTSGACDSGNSTPPAGGNGGIHPIDSALNGWPGGNGGAKLVTRAGTSGGGPCGGAGGGFGDPGTDGQDATCNGDAGTDGSSSVTPAKWTNSWTDYYVAVAGEDGTDGADGIPGSGGGGGGAQVCTFCNDGAGNAGAGGGAAGSGGKAGGSSNGGGGSFAVALINVATFASDTSSLESGNGGLAGSGGNGGDGGTGGDGGPRNTTCTVEIGEGGKGGDGGDGGKGGDGSGGAGGPSVAILVKNSAVMTLKNTSLQSGTGGNGGSSRNATGGEGGASYLLYSAGTTPTLTTEGTITQLPGTGGTGGVRTSDSSPASAGSTGYKNW
;
A
#
# COMPACT_ATOMS: atom_id res chain seq x y z
N MET A 1 41.04 -37.64 -27.08
CA MET A 1 39.58 -37.43 -27.19
C MET A 1 39.06 -37.13 -25.80
N ALA A 2 38.85 -35.85 -25.48
CA ALA A 2 38.31 -35.41 -24.19
C ALA A 2 37.12 -34.50 -24.50
N SER A 3 35.91 -34.94 -24.15
CA SER A 3 34.68 -34.17 -24.36
C SER A 3 34.39 -33.37 -23.09
N LYS A 4 34.43 -32.04 -23.21
CA LYS A 4 33.96 -31.09 -22.19
C LYS A 4 32.47 -30.85 -22.41
N TYR A 5 31.65 -31.12 -21.40
CA TYR A 5 30.25 -30.68 -21.38
C TYR A 5 30.19 -29.21 -20.94
N LEU A 6 29.59 -28.40 -21.80
CA LEU A 6 29.28 -26.99 -21.57
C LEU A 6 27.83 -26.90 -21.08
N THR A 7 27.62 -26.43 -19.86
CA THR A 7 26.29 -26.19 -19.29
C THR A 7 25.91 -24.72 -19.52
N ILE A 8 24.87 -24.47 -20.31
CA ILE A 8 24.31 -23.13 -20.55
C ILE A 8 23.07 -22.97 -19.66
N PRO A 9 22.96 -21.91 -18.83
CA PRO A 9 21.73 -21.65 -18.08
C PRO A 9 20.68 -20.99 -18.98
N VAL A 10 19.54 -21.66 -19.16
CA VAL A 10 18.35 -21.09 -19.81
C VAL A 10 17.56 -20.31 -18.75
N LYS A 11 17.47 -18.99 -18.91
CA LYS A 11 16.49 -18.16 -18.18
C LYS A 11 15.11 -18.35 -18.83
N ILE A 12 14.22 -19.05 -18.12
CA ILE A 12 12.80 -19.10 -18.47
C ILE A 12 12.16 -17.83 -17.93
N VAL A 13 11.71 -16.96 -18.84
CA VAL A 13 10.89 -15.79 -18.53
C VAL A 13 9.43 -16.24 -18.59
N CYS A 14 8.77 -16.34 -17.44
CA CYS A 14 7.33 -16.54 -17.36
C CYS A 14 6.61 -15.21 -17.64
N PHE A 15 5.90 -15.12 -18.76
CA PHE A 15 4.91 -14.08 -19.01
C PHE A 15 3.58 -14.50 -18.38
N SER A 16 3.12 -13.76 -17.37
CA SER A 16 1.76 -13.87 -16.84
C SER A 16 0.81 -13.08 -17.73
N PHE A 17 -0.09 -13.77 -18.44
CA PHE A 17 -1.22 -13.16 -19.13
C PHE A 17 -2.32 -12.81 -18.11
N ALA A 18 -2.61 -11.53 -17.94
CA ALA A 18 -3.82 -11.07 -17.25
C ALA A 18 -5.00 -11.14 -18.24
N VAL A 19 -5.98 -11.98 -17.92
CA VAL A 19 -7.26 -12.06 -18.66
C VAL A 19 -8.17 -10.96 -18.12
N ILE A 20 -8.41 -9.92 -18.92
CA ILE A 20 -9.39 -8.86 -18.63
C ILE A 20 -10.77 -9.36 -19.08
N LEU A 21 -11.65 -9.64 -18.11
CA LEU A 21 -13.07 -9.89 -18.33
C LEU A 21 -13.80 -8.54 -18.42
N ILE A 22 -14.14 -8.12 -19.64
CA ILE A 22 -15.03 -6.98 -19.87
C ILE A 22 -16.47 -7.45 -19.65
N SER A 23 -17.07 -7.03 -18.53
CA SER A 23 -18.50 -7.18 -18.28
C SER A 23 -19.26 -6.09 -19.02
N ALA A 24 -20.13 -6.50 -19.96
CA ALA A 24 -20.97 -5.60 -20.73
C ALA A 24 -22.11 -5.06 -19.85
N CYS A 25 -22.19 -3.73 -19.75
CA CYS A 25 -23.30 -3.01 -19.13
C CYS A 25 -24.43 -2.86 -20.16
N GLY A 26 -25.59 -3.47 -19.89
CA GLY A 26 -26.82 -3.25 -20.64
C GLY A 26 -27.72 -2.23 -19.92
N PRO A 27 -28.48 -1.37 -20.63
CA PRO A 27 -29.29 -0.34 -20.00
C PRO A 27 -30.65 -0.88 -19.56
N GLN A 28 -31.05 -0.58 -18.32
CA GLN A 28 -32.46 -0.68 -17.92
C GLN A 28 -33.05 0.71 -17.68
N SER A 29 -34.00 1.05 -18.55
CA SER A 29 -34.89 2.19 -18.48
C SER A 29 -36.20 1.81 -17.78
N GLY A 30 -36.74 2.76 -17.00
CA GLY A 30 -38.14 2.80 -16.52
C GLY A 30 -38.25 2.35 -15.05
N GLY A 31 -38.82 3.09 -14.10
CA GLY A 31 -39.72 4.24 -14.18
C GLY A 31 -41.00 3.91 -13.42
N GLY A 32 -41.30 4.65 -12.33
CA GLY A 32 -42.67 4.85 -11.85
C GLY A 32 -43.00 4.44 -10.40
N GLY A 33 -43.53 5.42 -9.64
CA GLY A 33 -44.55 5.27 -8.59
C GLY A 33 -44.05 4.97 -7.18
N SER A 34 -43.98 5.96 -6.28
CA SER A 34 -45.07 6.41 -5.38
C SER A 34 -45.39 5.42 -4.25
N ASP A 35 -44.98 5.70 -3.01
CA ASP A 35 -45.89 6.14 -1.94
C ASP A 35 -45.23 6.20 -0.56
N SER A 36 -45.76 7.13 0.22
CA SER A 36 -45.37 7.52 1.58
C SER A 36 -45.81 6.52 2.65
N MET A 37 -45.07 6.46 3.77
CA MET A 37 -45.52 6.27 5.18
C MET A 37 -44.24 6.17 6.02
N LEU A 38 -43.85 7.07 6.94
CA LEU A 38 -44.49 7.69 8.10
C LEU A 38 -45.18 6.69 9.07
N ALA A 39 -44.42 6.22 10.06
CA ALA A 39 -44.90 5.73 11.36
C ALA A 39 -43.71 5.85 12.34
N LEU A 40 -43.63 6.88 13.18
CA LEU A 40 -44.36 7.17 14.43
C LEU A 40 -43.90 6.29 15.62
N PHE A 41 -43.35 6.99 16.61
CA PHE A 41 -42.90 6.53 17.92
C PHE A 41 -43.95 5.70 18.69
N GLY A 42 -43.49 4.70 19.44
CA GLY A 42 -44.25 4.00 20.47
C GLY A 42 -43.40 3.75 21.71
N LEU A 43 -43.41 4.72 22.63
CA LEU A 43 -43.02 4.54 24.04
C LEU A 43 -44.09 3.67 24.74
N GLY A 44 -43.67 2.59 25.37
CA GLY A 44 -44.50 1.78 26.26
C GLY A 44 -43.90 1.75 27.67
N ALA A 45 -44.55 2.45 28.60
CA ALA A 45 -44.30 2.40 30.03
C ALA A 45 -45.36 1.53 30.73
N GLY A 46 -44.99 0.95 31.88
CA GLY A 46 -45.88 0.29 32.84
C GLY A 46 -45.73 -1.23 32.85
N THR A 47 -45.74 -1.95 33.98
CA THR A 47 -46.07 -1.62 35.37
C THR A 47 -45.53 -2.73 36.28
N SER A 48 -45.19 -2.34 37.50
CA SER A 48 -44.97 -3.18 38.67
C SER A 48 -46.20 -4.04 39.01
N SER A 49 -45.95 -5.28 39.44
CA SER A 49 -46.86 -5.96 40.38
C SER A 49 -46.08 -6.84 41.36
N SER A 50 -46.29 -6.55 42.63
CA SER A 50 -45.92 -7.33 43.80
C SER A 50 -46.91 -8.48 44.00
N GLY A 51 -46.40 -9.70 44.20
CA GLY A 51 -47.21 -10.85 44.60
C GLY A 51 -46.41 -11.78 45.50
N SER A 52 -46.80 -11.82 46.78
CA SER A 52 -46.27 -12.68 47.83
C SER A 52 -47.08 -13.98 47.98
N GLY A 53 -46.38 -15.06 48.35
CA GLY A 53 -46.94 -16.34 48.84
C GLY A 53 -46.96 -17.42 47.77
N GLY A 54 -46.52 -18.66 47.98
CA GLY A 54 -46.10 -19.41 49.16
C GLY A 54 -46.26 -20.91 48.84
N ALA A 55 -45.59 -21.75 49.62
CA ALA A 55 -45.68 -23.22 49.70
C ALA A 55 -44.68 -24.07 48.87
N ASP A 56 -43.86 -24.78 49.65
CA ASP A 56 -43.11 -26.00 49.35
C ASP A 56 -43.91 -27.06 48.57
N ASN A 57 -43.23 -27.78 47.68
CA ASN A 57 -43.10 -29.24 47.74
C ASN A 57 -42.28 -29.80 46.57
N GLY A 58 -41.41 -30.76 46.88
CA GLY A 58 -41.06 -31.85 45.96
C GLY A 58 -39.64 -31.78 45.41
N GLY A 59 -38.77 -32.64 45.93
CA GLY A 59 -37.38 -32.78 45.52
C GLY A 59 -37.23 -33.09 44.04
N ASP A 60 -36.38 -32.29 43.40
CA ASP A 60 -35.82 -32.55 42.09
C ASP A 60 -34.57 -33.42 42.29
N PRO A 61 -34.46 -34.61 41.66
CA PRO A 61 -33.23 -35.39 41.69
C PRO A 61 -32.10 -34.56 41.07
N ASP A 62 -31.05 -34.39 41.88
CA ASP A 62 -29.74 -33.85 41.50
C ASP A 62 -29.41 -34.24 40.05
N PRO A 63 -29.24 -33.27 39.12
CA PRO A 63 -28.82 -33.60 37.77
C PRO A 63 -27.45 -34.28 37.89
N ASP A 64 -27.47 -35.59 37.65
CA ASP A 64 -26.32 -36.46 37.47
C ASP A 64 -25.17 -35.64 36.86
N PRO A 65 -24.02 -35.49 37.54
CA PRO A 65 -22.92 -34.71 37.01
C PRO A 65 -22.57 -35.32 35.67
N THR A 66 -22.94 -34.61 34.59
CA THR A 66 -22.53 -34.95 33.24
C THR A 66 -21.04 -35.27 33.32
N PRO A 67 -20.61 -36.50 32.97
CA PRO A 67 -19.22 -36.88 33.14
C PRO A 67 -18.38 -35.84 32.45
N VAL A 68 -17.66 -35.05 33.25
CA VAL A 68 -16.63 -34.14 32.76
C VAL A 68 -15.72 -35.03 31.92
N PRO A 69 -15.55 -34.78 30.61
CA PRO A 69 -14.56 -35.49 29.83
C PRO A 69 -13.26 -35.41 30.62
N PRO A 70 -12.60 -36.52 30.96
CA PRO A 70 -11.43 -36.49 31.81
C PRO A 70 -10.48 -35.44 31.24
N GLY A 71 -10.25 -34.37 32.00
CA GLY A 71 -9.18 -33.42 31.69
C GLY A 71 -7.91 -34.23 31.46
N PRO A 72 -7.03 -33.82 30.53
CA PRO A 72 -5.96 -34.65 30.01
C PRO A 72 -5.26 -35.37 31.16
N ALA A 73 -5.51 -36.68 31.22
CA ALA A 73 -5.03 -37.57 32.25
C ALA A 73 -3.51 -37.42 32.37
N GLU A 74 -2.98 -37.60 33.59
CA GLU A 74 -1.58 -37.83 33.91
C GLU A 74 -0.67 -37.88 32.67
N HIS A 75 -0.10 -36.71 32.31
CA HIS A 75 0.75 -36.43 31.14
C HIS A 75 0.99 -37.61 30.19
N ALA A 76 0.45 -37.57 28.95
CA ALA A 76 0.64 -38.62 27.93
C ALA A 76 2.10 -39.14 27.80
N CYS A 77 3.08 -38.23 27.99
CA CYS A 77 4.51 -38.50 28.05
C CYS A 77 5.02 -39.43 29.18
N VAL A 78 4.21 -39.65 30.21
CA VAL A 78 4.50 -40.51 31.37
C VAL A 78 3.91 -41.91 31.16
N SER A 79 2.79 -42.03 30.45
CA SER A 79 2.11 -43.30 30.16
C SER A 79 2.75 -44.12 29.01
N GLY A 80 3.52 -43.47 28.13
CA GLY A 80 4.43 -44.12 27.16
C GLY A 80 3.81 -44.62 25.84
N THR A 81 2.48 -44.83 25.76
CA THR A 81 1.81 -45.10 24.48
C THR A 81 1.60 -43.79 23.73
N HIS A 82 2.15 -43.66 22.52
CA HIS A 82 2.07 -42.46 21.64
C HIS A 82 2.93 -41.26 22.07
N ALA A 83 4.02 -41.48 22.82
CA ALA A 83 4.96 -40.44 23.18
C ALA A 83 6.26 -40.51 22.35
N LEU A 84 6.63 -39.39 21.73
CA LEU A 84 7.95 -39.18 21.13
C LEU A 84 8.78 -38.25 22.01
N TYR A 85 10.07 -38.53 22.14
CA TYR A 85 10.97 -37.78 23.04
C TYR A 85 12.02 -37.01 22.24
N VAL A 86 12.31 -35.78 22.69
CA VAL A 86 13.30 -34.88 22.10
C VAL A 86 14.30 -34.41 23.16
N ASP A 87 15.58 -34.54 22.85
CA ASP A 87 16.72 -34.11 23.66
C ASP A 87 17.89 -33.72 22.76
N GLY A 88 18.11 -32.42 22.62
CA GLY A 88 19.17 -31.86 21.76
C GLY A 88 20.59 -32.19 22.22
N SER A 89 20.77 -32.76 23.41
CA SER A 89 22.07 -33.23 23.91
C SER A 89 22.34 -34.72 23.65
N SER A 90 21.36 -35.46 23.12
CA SER A 90 21.50 -36.89 22.85
C SER A 90 22.56 -37.15 21.79
N LEU A 91 23.47 -38.07 22.09
CA LEU A 91 24.48 -38.58 21.17
C LEU A 91 24.08 -39.94 20.56
N LEU A 92 22.92 -40.46 20.92
CA LEU A 92 22.44 -41.77 20.49
C LEU A 92 21.67 -41.68 19.17
N PRO A 93 21.62 -42.75 18.37
CA PRO A 93 20.81 -42.79 17.16
C PRO A 93 19.34 -42.48 17.49
N PRO A 94 18.72 -41.48 16.84
CA PRO A 94 17.40 -41.00 17.24
C PRO A 94 16.32 -41.99 16.82
N ALA A 95 15.62 -42.56 17.80
CA ALA A 95 14.48 -43.48 17.60
C ALA A 95 13.16 -42.91 18.16
N GLY A 96 13.19 -41.69 18.71
CA GLY A 96 12.04 -41.05 19.34
C GLY A 96 11.61 -41.64 20.67
N THR A 97 12.37 -42.58 21.24
CA THR A 97 12.07 -43.17 22.55
C THR A 97 12.72 -42.37 23.67
N LYS A 98 12.29 -42.58 24.92
CA LYS A 98 12.86 -41.91 26.09
C LYS A 98 14.37 -42.14 26.25
N THR A 99 14.88 -43.30 25.83
CA THR A 99 16.32 -43.64 25.89
C THR A 99 17.08 -43.21 24.64
N ASN A 100 16.41 -43.15 23.48
CA ASN A 100 16.98 -42.74 22.20
C ASN A 100 16.15 -41.60 21.58
N PRO A 101 16.11 -40.42 22.23
CA PRO A 101 15.28 -39.31 21.79
C PRO A 101 15.78 -38.73 20.46
N TYR A 102 14.90 -38.04 19.74
CA TYR A 102 15.28 -37.17 18.63
C TYR A 102 16.12 -35.99 19.13
N THR A 103 16.98 -35.44 18.28
CA THR A 103 17.82 -34.27 18.63
C THR A 103 17.19 -32.94 18.25
N SER A 104 16.15 -32.93 17.40
CA SER A 104 15.41 -31.72 17.02
C SER A 104 13.89 -31.93 17.13
N ILE A 105 13.19 -30.85 17.45
CA ILE A 105 11.73 -30.80 17.54
C ILE A 105 11.14 -31.00 16.15
N GLY A 106 11.70 -30.34 15.13
CA GLY A 106 11.25 -30.48 13.74
C GLY A 106 11.28 -31.93 13.23
N THR A 107 12.31 -32.70 13.61
CA THR A 107 12.42 -34.12 13.24
C THR A 107 11.35 -34.97 13.94
N ALA A 108 11.12 -34.74 15.24
CA ALA A 108 10.08 -35.46 15.98
C ALA A 108 8.68 -35.15 15.45
N VAL A 109 8.41 -33.91 15.07
CA VAL A 109 7.13 -33.50 14.46
C VAL A 109 6.91 -34.22 13.13
N GLN A 110 7.94 -34.40 12.31
CA GLN A 110 7.83 -35.14 11.05
C GLN A 110 7.57 -36.64 11.25
N ALA A 111 8.02 -37.21 12.38
CA ALA A 111 7.79 -38.61 12.74
C ALA A 111 6.44 -38.85 13.44
N ALA A 112 5.83 -37.80 14.00
CA ALA A 112 4.59 -37.88 14.75
C ALA A 112 3.36 -38.08 13.85
N SER A 113 2.39 -38.79 14.40
CA SER A 113 1.05 -38.99 13.86
C SER A 113 0.01 -38.29 14.72
N SER A 114 -1.21 -38.13 14.20
CA SER A 114 -2.32 -37.55 14.97
C SER A 114 -2.56 -38.35 16.25
N GLY A 115 -2.69 -37.66 17.38
CA GLY A 115 -2.81 -38.25 18.72
C GLY A 115 -1.48 -38.40 19.45
N ASP A 116 -0.34 -38.26 18.77
CA ASP A 116 0.96 -38.35 19.42
C ASP A 116 1.26 -37.11 20.28
N ALA A 117 2.00 -37.35 21.35
CA ALA A 117 2.56 -36.33 22.23
C ALA A 117 4.09 -36.27 22.05
N ILE A 118 4.63 -35.08 21.81
CA ILE A 118 6.07 -34.86 21.71
C ILE A 118 6.56 -34.20 23.00
N CYS A 119 7.46 -34.88 23.69
CA CYS A 119 7.97 -34.52 25.01
C CYS A 119 9.39 -33.97 24.84
N VAL A 120 9.60 -32.70 25.14
CA VAL A 120 10.86 -31.99 24.86
C VAL A 120 11.59 -31.67 26.15
N ARG A 121 12.80 -32.22 26.30
CA ARG A 121 13.71 -31.94 27.40
C ARG A 121 14.23 -30.52 27.32
N THR A 122 14.19 -29.78 28.42
CA THR A 122 14.89 -28.50 28.55
C THR A 122 16.39 -28.76 28.57
N LEU A 123 17.16 -28.00 27.78
CA LEU A 123 18.60 -28.14 27.71
C LEU A 123 19.28 -27.53 28.93
N ASP A 124 20.39 -28.13 29.35
CA ASP A 124 21.13 -27.68 30.52
C ASP A 124 21.75 -26.30 30.30
N GLY A 125 22.03 -25.58 31.39
CA GLY A 125 22.66 -24.25 31.33
C GLY A 125 21.80 -23.17 30.65
N GLY A 126 20.52 -23.45 30.40
CA GLY A 126 19.61 -22.51 29.74
C GLY A 126 19.87 -22.36 28.24
N ALA A 127 20.51 -23.35 27.60
CA ALA A 127 20.65 -23.46 26.16
C ALA A 127 19.28 -23.58 25.45
N GLU A 128 19.25 -23.28 24.16
CA GLU A 128 18.04 -23.29 23.33
C GLU A 128 18.14 -24.32 22.20
N TYR A 129 17.00 -24.84 21.77
CA TYR A 129 16.89 -25.56 20.50
C TYR A 129 16.90 -24.54 19.36
N ASP A 130 17.84 -24.67 18.42
CA ASP A 130 17.85 -23.85 17.21
C ASP A 130 17.08 -24.55 16.08
N GLU A 131 15.85 -24.11 15.88
CA GLU A 131 14.95 -24.52 14.79
C GLU A 131 14.75 -23.35 13.80
N SER A 132 15.68 -22.40 13.75
CA SER A 132 15.53 -21.18 12.94
C SER A 132 15.65 -21.42 11.43
N SER A 133 16.21 -22.55 11.02
CA SER A 133 16.46 -22.88 9.61
C SER A 133 15.20 -23.18 8.80
N ALA A 134 14.10 -23.63 9.43
CA ALA A 134 12.87 -24.01 8.74
C ALA A 134 11.63 -23.90 9.64
N THR A 135 10.46 -23.72 9.03
CA THR A 135 9.17 -23.78 9.73
C THR A 135 8.86 -25.18 10.23
N ILE A 136 8.44 -25.29 11.49
CA ILE A 136 7.96 -26.55 12.07
C ILE A 136 6.48 -26.72 11.70
N ASN A 137 6.20 -27.66 10.79
CA ASN A 137 4.84 -27.96 10.35
C ASN A 137 4.21 -29.05 11.22
N ILE A 138 3.38 -28.66 12.17
CA ILE A 138 2.70 -29.56 13.12
C ILE A 138 1.42 -30.09 12.46
N GLY A 139 1.29 -31.41 12.36
CA GLY A 139 0.05 -32.07 11.92
C GLY A 139 -1.08 -31.94 12.94
N GLY A 140 -2.33 -32.03 12.47
CA GLY A 140 -3.50 -31.96 13.36
C GLY A 140 -3.52 -33.09 14.40
N GLY A 141 -3.86 -32.75 15.64
CA GLY A 141 -3.90 -33.69 16.76
C GLY A 141 -2.54 -34.04 17.38
N ILE A 142 -1.44 -33.42 16.95
CA ILE A 142 -0.12 -33.59 17.57
C ILE A 142 0.04 -32.55 18.67
N SER A 143 0.42 -33.00 19.87
CA SER A 143 0.68 -32.11 21.02
C SER A 143 2.18 -31.97 21.29
N LEU A 144 2.61 -30.78 21.69
CA LEU A 144 3.98 -30.47 22.07
C LEU A 144 4.04 -30.11 23.55
N TYR A 145 4.91 -30.78 24.30
CA TYR A 145 5.11 -30.55 25.73
C TYR A 145 6.59 -30.30 26.04
N GLY A 146 6.93 -29.06 26.34
CA GLY A 146 8.20 -28.66 26.94
C GLY A 146 8.18 -28.77 28.47
N GLY A 147 9.27 -28.35 29.10
CA GLY A 147 9.37 -28.29 30.56
C GLY A 147 10.05 -29.50 31.21
N TYR A 148 10.54 -30.48 30.44
CA TYR A 148 11.08 -31.72 31.02
C TYR A 148 12.54 -31.56 31.47
N SER A 149 12.84 -31.97 32.70
CA SER A 149 14.21 -32.07 33.21
C SER A 149 14.98 -33.24 32.55
N SER A 150 16.27 -33.38 32.87
CA SER A 150 17.09 -34.54 32.49
C SER A 150 16.56 -35.88 33.04
N SER A 151 15.79 -35.85 34.13
CA SER A 151 15.07 -37.01 34.66
C SER A 151 13.68 -37.21 34.04
N TRP A 152 13.34 -36.45 33.00
CA TRP A 152 12.01 -36.42 32.37
C TRP A 152 10.88 -36.11 33.36
N THR A 153 11.15 -35.28 34.36
CA THR A 153 10.12 -34.70 35.23
C THR A 153 9.70 -33.36 34.64
N ARG A 154 8.39 -33.15 34.45
CA ARG A 154 7.88 -31.94 33.81
C ARG A 154 7.64 -30.82 34.83
N ASP A 155 8.16 -29.64 34.55
CA ASP A 155 7.78 -28.38 35.19
C ASP A 155 7.60 -27.31 34.10
N ALA A 156 6.35 -27.10 33.67
CA ALA A 156 6.02 -26.18 32.58
C ALA A 156 6.13 -24.70 32.98
N GLN A 157 6.13 -24.40 34.29
CA GLN A 157 6.12 -23.03 34.77
C GLN A 157 7.53 -22.52 34.99
N ASN A 158 8.39 -23.32 35.65
CA ASN A 158 9.73 -22.87 36.05
C ASN A 158 10.86 -23.42 35.17
N ASN A 159 10.60 -24.44 34.34
CA ASN A 159 11.62 -25.10 33.52
C ASN A 159 11.32 -25.03 32.01
N LYS A 160 10.77 -23.92 31.52
CA LYS A 160 10.36 -23.78 30.10
C LYS A 160 11.46 -24.15 29.11
N THR A 161 11.10 -24.93 28.10
CA THR A 161 12.01 -25.31 27.01
C THR A 161 12.22 -24.12 26.07
N LYS A 162 13.44 -23.61 25.97
CA LYS A 162 13.78 -22.49 25.07
C LYS A 162 13.96 -22.98 23.63
N VAL A 163 13.31 -22.29 22.69
CA VAL A 163 13.36 -22.65 21.27
C VAL A 163 13.47 -21.38 20.43
N ARG A 164 14.52 -21.30 19.62
CA ARG A 164 14.67 -20.31 18.57
C ARG A 164 14.04 -20.85 17.29
N LEU A 165 13.10 -20.11 16.74
CA LEU A 165 12.26 -20.53 15.61
C LEU A 165 12.56 -19.71 14.34
N ASN A 166 12.16 -20.25 13.18
CA ASN A 166 12.12 -19.52 11.92
C ASN A 166 11.14 -18.33 12.02
N ARG A 167 11.18 -17.37 11.07
CA ARG A 167 10.21 -16.27 10.99
C ARG A 167 8.76 -16.75 10.94
N ILE A 168 8.49 -17.91 10.32
CA ILE A 168 7.24 -18.65 10.55
C ILE A 168 7.64 -19.82 11.44
N GLY A 169 7.42 -19.66 12.74
CA GLY A 169 7.94 -20.59 13.73
C GLY A 169 7.22 -21.94 13.72
N LEU A 170 5.98 -21.95 14.20
CA LEU A 170 5.11 -23.11 14.22
C LEU A 170 3.95 -22.91 13.24
N GLN A 171 3.65 -23.93 12.44
CA GLN A 171 2.52 -23.90 11.53
C GLN A 171 1.64 -25.14 11.67
N ILE A 172 0.34 -24.95 11.91
CA ILE A 172 -0.68 -25.99 11.82
C ILE A 172 -1.53 -25.70 10.59
N ALA A 173 -1.27 -26.43 9.51
CA ALA A 173 -2.01 -26.24 8.27
C ALA A 173 -3.48 -26.69 8.41
N ASN A 174 -3.74 -27.73 9.21
CA ASN A 174 -5.06 -28.29 9.43
C ASN A 174 -5.21 -28.88 10.85
N ALA A 175 -5.90 -28.16 11.73
CA ALA A 175 -6.19 -28.54 13.12
C ALA A 175 -7.49 -29.36 13.23
N ASN A 176 -7.50 -30.59 12.70
CA ASN A 176 -8.65 -31.50 12.77
C ASN A 176 -8.61 -32.48 13.95
N GLY A 177 -7.55 -32.46 14.75
CA GLY A 177 -7.47 -33.17 16.03
C GLY A 177 -7.04 -32.20 17.12
N ASN A 178 -7.51 -32.44 18.35
CA ASN A 178 -7.18 -31.58 19.49
C ASN A 178 -5.67 -31.58 19.73
N ALA A 179 -5.09 -30.41 19.91
CA ALA A 179 -3.65 -30.25 20.11
C ALA A 179 -3.37 -29.29 21.26
N GLU A 180 -2.36 -29.60 22.06
CA GLU A 180 -1.82 -28.70 23.07
C GLU A 180 -0.36 -28.39 22.79
N ILE A 181 0.02 -27.13 22.89
CA ILE A 181 1.41 -26.67 22.87
C ILE A 181 1.67 -26.03 24.22
N SER A 182 2.56 -26.62 25.04
CA SER A 182 2.75 -26.14 26.41
C SER A 182 4.16 -26.28 26.98
N GLY A 183 4.58 -25.29 27.77
CA GLY A 183 5.83 -25.30 28.55
C GLY A 183 7.07 -24.84 27.78
N PHE A 184 6.91 -23.90 26.84
CA PHE A 184 7.98 -23.40 25.99
C PHE A 184 8.26 -21.90 26.19
N ASP A 185 9.49 -21.50 25.87
CA ASP A 185 9.92 -20.11 25.65
C ASP A 185 10.35 -19.97 24.19
N PHE A 186 9.42 -19.53 23.35
CA PHE A 186 9.58 -19.40 21.91
C PHE A 186 10.05 -18.00 21.52
N VAL A 187 11.07 -17.94 20.66
CA VAL A 187 11.54 -16.71 20.02
C VAL A 187 11.72 -16.96 18.54
N THR A 188 10.95 -16.30 17.68
CA THR A 188 11.21 -16.37 16.23
C THR A 188 12.31 -15.39 15.84
N VAL A 189 13.10 -15.71 14.82
CA VAL A 189 14.00 -14.73 14.20
C VAL A 189 13.22 -13.60 13.51
N ASP A 190 13.84 -12.43 13.42
CA ASP A 190 13.37 -11.34 12.56
C ASP A 190 13.36 -11.81 11.09
N SER A 191 12.48 -11.24 10.28
CA SER A 191 12.59 -11.42 8.83
C SER A 191 13.81 -10.65 8.30
N SER A 192 14.44 -11.17 7.25
CA SER A 192 15.49 -10.47 6.50
C SER A 192 14.95 -9.49 5.45
N LEU A 193 13.64 -9.52 5.14
CA LEU A 193 13.02 -8.71 4.10
C LEU A 193 11.86 -7.86 4.67
N PRO A 194 11.67 -6.62 4.18
CA PRO A 194 10.60 -5.74 4.66
C PRO A 194 9.20 -6.20 4.24
N ASN A 195 9.06 -7.11 3.27
CA ASN A 195 7.78 -7.61 2.77
C ASN A 195 7.35 -8.98 3.33
N GLU A 196 8.13 -9.54 4.26
CA GLU A 196 7.84 -10.85 4.82
C GLU A 196 7.22 -10.73 6.22
N SER A 197 6.14 -11.48 6.44
CA SER A 197 5.49 -11.52 7.75
C SER A 197 6.14 -12.54 8.70
N VAL A 198 6.01 -12.28 10.00
CA VAL A 198 6.58 -13.07 11.10
C VAL A 198 5.47 -13.62 11.99
N PHE A 199 5.57 -14.89 12.41
CA PHE A 199 4.55 -15.61 13.17
C PHE A 199 5.21 -16.54 14.20
N VAL A 200 4.81 -16.48 15.47
CA VAL A 200 5.19 -17.57 16.41
C VAL A 200 4.36 -18.82 16.10
N LEU A 201 3.03 -18.68 16.04
CA LEU A 201 2.12 -19.75 15.69
C LEU A 201 1.15 -19.31 14.59
N LYS A 202 1.07 -20.10 13.53
CA LYS A 202 0.18 -19.89 12.39
C LYS A 202 -0.74 -21.09 12.20
N ILE A 203 -2.05 -20.89 12.39
CA ILE A 203 -3.10 -21.90 12.19
C ILE A 203 -3.97 -21.46 11.02
N MET A 204 -4.12 -22.31 10.00
CA MET A 204 -4.78 -21.93 8.74
C MET A 204 -6.22 -22.37 8.62
N ASN A 205 -6.54 -23.56 9.12
CA ASN A 205 -7.90 -24.10 9.21
C ASN A 205 -7.95 -25.23 10.25
N GLY A 206 -9.15 -25.60 10.68
CA GLY A 206 -9.37 -26.79 11.51
C GLY A 206 -10.72 -26.81 12.21
N THR A 207 -11.18 -28.01 12.55
CA THR A 207 -12.44 -28.22 13.28
C THR A 207 -12.25 -28.52 14.77
N ALA A 208 -11.01 -28.68 15.21
CA ALA A 208 -10.67 -29.06 16.57
C ALA A 208 -10.30 -27.88 17.47
N GLU A 209 -10.00 -28.19 18.73
CA GLU A 209 -9.46 -27.25 19.71
C GLU A 209 -7.93 -27.24 19.69
N VAL A 210 -7.35 -26.03 19.69
CA VAL A 210 -5.93 -25.83 19.93
C VAL A 210 -5.74 -25.08 21.25
N VAL A 211 -4.94 -25.65 22.15
CA VAL A 211 -4.59 -25.07 23.45
C VAL A 211 -3.14 -24.62 23.43
N PHE A 212 -2.90 -23.36 23.76
CA PHE A 212 -1.58 -22.76 23.93
C PHE A 212 -1.39 -22.38 25.40
N ALA A 213 -0.68 -23.21 26.15
CA ALA A 213 -0.66 -23.12 27.62
C ALA A 213 0.75 -22.99 28.22
N ASP A 214 0.92 -22.19 29.27
CA ASP A 214 2.18 -22.07 30.02
C ASP A 214 3.39 -21.64 29.15
N ASN A 215 3.16 -20.91 28.07
CA ASN A 215 4.21 -20.52 27.13
C ASN A 215 4.65 -19.06 27.31
N THR A 216 5.89 -18.77 26.96
CA THR A 216 6.33 -17.43 26.62
C THR A 216 6.62 -17.44 25.12
N ALA A 217 6.07 -16.51 24.36
CA ALA A 217 6.14 -16.49 22.90
C ALA A 217 6.41 -15.08 22.42
N ARG A 218 7.51 -14.87 21.71
CA ARG A 218 7.88 -13.58 21.12
C ARG A 218 8.13 -13.72 19.63
N ALA A 219 7.31 -13.02 18.85
CA ALA A 219 7.55 -12.86 17.43
C ALA A 219 8.71 -11.87 17.20
N GLY A 220 9.45 -12.08 16.12
CA GLY A 220 10.47 -11.18 15.63
C GLY A 220 9.86 -9.98 14.91
N ASN A 221 10.71 -9.03 14.57
CA ASN A 221 10.37 -7.88 13.75
C ASN A 221 10.33 -8.27 12.27
N VAL A 222 9.49 -7.57 11.51
CA VAL A 222 9.60 -7.55 10.05
C VAL A 222 10.94 -6.90 9.68
N GLY A 223 11.54 -7.33 8.57
CA GLY A 223 12.86 -6.87 8.15
C GLY A 223 12.94 -5.36 7.98
N SER A 224 14.12 -4.80 8.26
CA SER A 224 14.37 -3.37 8.05
C SER A 224 14.26 -2.98 6.58
N GLY A 225 13.96 -1.71 6.32
CA GLY A 225 13.80 -1.16 4.98
C GLY A 225 12.35 -0.81 4.69
N GLN A 226 12.11 -0.42 3.44
CA GLN A 226 10.80 -0.05 2.93
C GLN A 226 10.31 -1.08 1.91
N SER A 227 9.00 -1.21 1.76
CA SER A 227 8.41 -2.08 0.74
C SER A 227 7.06 -1.58 0.25
N ALA A 228 6.75 -1.86 -1.02
CA ALA A 228 5.39 -1.75 -1.55
C ALA A 228 4.37 -2.70 -0.89
N THR A 229 4.82 -3.81 -0.27
CA THR A 229 3.94 -4.79 0.39
C THR A 229 4.51 -5.17 1.76
N PRO A 230 4.55 -4.25 2.74
CA PRO A 230 5.26 -4.51 3.98
C PRO A 230 4.65 -5.66 4.77
N GLY A 231 5.53 -6.48 5.35
CA GLY A 231 5.15 -7.59 6.20
C GLY A 231 4.52 -7.12 7.52
N SER A 232 3.83 -8.04 8.19
CA SER A 232 3.28 -7.81 9.54
C SER A 232 3.84 -8.82 10.53
N SER A 233 3.85 -8.48 11.81
CA SER A 233 4.27 -9.38 12.88
C SER A 233 3.07 -9.88 13.67
N TYR A 234 3.02 -11.18 13.90
CA TYR A 234 1.96 -11.87 14.60
C TYR A 234 2.54 -12.73 15.72
N GLY A 235 2.03 -12.58 16.94
CA GLY A 235 2.26 -13.57 17.98
C GLY A 235 1.59 -14.89 17.58
N ILE A 236 0.26 -14.89 17.60
CA ILE A 236 -0.57 -16.00 17.14
C ILE A 236 -1.51 -15.52 16.03
N TYR A 237 -1.49 -16.21 14.90
CA TYR A 237 -2.47 -16.03 13.82
C TYR A 237 -3.29 -17.32 13.70
N ALA A 238 -4.60 -17.21 13.81
CA ALA A 238 -5.52 -18.33 13.66
C ALA A 238 -6.65 -17.99 12.69
N ARG A 239 -6.86 -18.89 11.73
CA ARG A 239 -7.91 -18.79 10.72
C ARG A 239 -8.75 -20.06 10.65
N ASP A 240 -10.03 -19.90 10.38
CA ASP A 240 -10.99 -20.96 10.07
C ASP A 240 -10.90 -22.12 11.09
N LEU A 241 -10.95 -21.78 12.38
CA LEU A 241 -10.71 -22.68 13.50
C LEU A 241 -11.91 -22.76 14.44
N ASN A 242 -12.22 -23.93 14.98
CA ASN A 242 -13.31 -24.08 15.93
C ASN A 242 -13.02 -23.46 17.31
N SER A 243 -11.88 -23.79 17.93
CA SER A 243 -11.54 -23.30 19.28
C SER A 243 -10.05 -23.00 19.41
N LEU A 244 -9.72 -21.82 19.94
CA LEU A 244 -8.38 -21.47 20.40
C LEU A 244 -8.42 -21.04 21.87
N LYS A 245 -7.58 -21.66 22.70
CA LYS A 245 -7.39 -21.27 24.11
C LYS A 245 -5.95 -20.84 24.37
N ILE A 246 -5.76 -19.68 25.00
CA ILE A 246 -4.46 -19.21 25.48
C ILE A 246 -4.51 -19.16 27.00
N LEU A 247 -3.74 -20.03 27.66
CA LEU A 247 -3.78 -20.22 29.11
C LEU A 247 -2.42 -19.92 29.73
N ARG A 248 -2.36 -19.12 30.80
CA ARG A 248 -1.12 -18.89 31.58
C ARG A 248 0.10 -18.53 30.71
N SER A 249 -0.12 -17.78 29.64
CA SER A 249 0.90 -17.54 28.61
C SER A 249 1.16 -16.06 28.40
N THR A 250 2.38 -15.75 27.99
CA THR A 250 2.76 -14.43 27.48
C THR A 250 2.98 -14.55 25.97
N VAL A 251 2.26 -13.76 25.18
CA VAL A 251 2.38 -13.71 23.72
C VAL A 251 2.68 -12.27 23.33
N SER A 252 3.82 -12.05 22.69
CA SER A 252 4.20 -10.75 22.14
C SER A 252 4.51 -10.80 20.65
N ALA A 253 4.01 -9.81 19.91
CA ALA A 253 4.38 -9.58 18.52
C ALA A 253 5.58 -8.61 18.42
N GLY A 254 6.34 -8.70 17.34
CA GLY A 254 7.35 -7.71 16.98
C GLY A 254 6.76 -6.52 16.22
N ASN A 255 7.62 -5.72 15.61
CA ASN A 255 7.19 -4.54 14.84
C ASN A 255 6.79 -4.90 13.40
N GLY A 256 5.82 -4.18 12.85
CA GLY A 256 5.45 -4.24 11.43
C GLY A 256 6.48 -3.58 10.51
N GLY A 257 6.48 -3.94 9.22
CA GLY A 257 7.41 -3.40 8.21
C GLY A 257 7.02 -1.99 7.72
N ASN A 258 7.98 -1.21 7.25
CA ASN A 258 7.70 0.14 6.73
C ASN A 258 7.25 0.12 5.26
N GLY A 259 6.33 0.99 4.91
CA GLY A 259 5.90 1.25 3.54
C GLY A 259 6.95 2.05 2.74
N GLU A 260 6.97 1.81 1.43
CA GLU A 260 7.83 2.51 0.46
C GLU A 260 7.27 3.87 0.04
N ASP A 261 8.18 4.83 -0.15
CA ASP A 261 7.90 6.17 -0.65
C ASP A 261 7.42 6.13 -2.11
N GLY A 262 6.59 7.09 -2.49
CA GLY A 262 6.15 7.26 -3.87
C GLY A 262 7.25 7.82 -4.77
N ALA A 263 7.29 7.34 -6.01
CA ALA A 263 8.24 7.84 -7.00
C ALA A 263 7.95 9.30 -7.38
N ALA A 264 8.98 10.12 -7.54
CA ALA A 264 8.82 11.45 -8.10
C ALA A 264 8.43 11.38 -9.59
N GLY A 265 7.54 12.26 -10.01
CA GLY A 265 7.18 12.46 -11.40
C GLY A 265 8.34 13.07 -12.19
N ALA A 266 8.46 12.67 -13.46
CA ALA A 266 9.41 13.26 -14.39
C ALA A 266 8.98 14.68 -14.80
N ASN A 267 9.95 15.58 -14.95
CA ASN A 267 9.67 16.92 -15.48
C ASN A 267 9.28 16.84 -16.97
N GLY A 268 8.45 17.80 -17.40
CA GLY A 268 8.11 18.03 -18.79
C GLY A 268 9.33 18.51 -19.60
N ILE A 269 9.25 18.29 -20.91
CA ILE A 269 10.29 18.70 -21.86
C ILE A 269 9.94 20.08 -22.39
N GLY A 270 10.92 20.99 -22.44
CA GLY A 270 10.71 22.32 -23.01
C GLY A 270 10.59 22.33 -24.53
N GLY A 271 9.81 23.29 -25.05
CA GLY A 271 9.69 23.57 -26.47
C GLY A 271 10.88 24.33 -27.04
N GLY A 272 11.18 24.12 -28.33
CA GLY A 272 12.15 24.92 -29.07
C GLY A 272 11.59 26.29 -29.51
N ASN A 273 12.48 27.25 -29.71
CA ASN A 273 12.12 28.60 -30.16
C ASN A 273 11.78 28.63 -31.66
N GLY A 274 10.86 29.53 -32.03
CA GLY A 274 10.56 29.85 -33.42
C GLY A 274 11.72 30.57 -34.12
N SER A 275 11.82 30.38 -35.44
CA SER A 275 12.84 31.04 -36.26
C SER A 275 12.35 32.37 -36.81
N GLN A 276 13.26 33.32 -37.01
CA GLN A 276 12.98 34.55 -37.76
C GLN A 276 12.62 34.23 -39.23
N GLY A 277 11.71 35.00 -39.82
CA GLY A 277 11.41 34.93 -41.25
C GLY A 277 12.52 35.49 -42.13
N THR A 278 12.62 35.05 -43.38
CA THR A 278 13.64 35.56 -44.32
C THR A 278 13.39 37.02 -44.73
N SER A 279 14.46 37.77 -44.97
CA SER A 279 14.39 39.19 -45.34
C SER A 279 13.82 39.39 -46.74
N GLY A 280 13.05 40.45 -46.87
CA GLY A 280 12.66 41.01 -48.16
C GLY A 280 13.82 41.63 -48.92
N ALA A 281 13.58 41.94 -50.20
CA ALA A 281 14.52 42.62 -51.05
C ALA A 281 14.04 44.04 -51.31
N CYS A 282 14.86 45.03 -50.98
CA CYS A 282 14.49 46.44 -51.09
C CYS A 282 14.45 46.88 -52.57
N ASP A 283 15.55 46.68 -53.30
CA ASP A 283 15.64 47.05 -54.73
C ASP A 283 15.90 45.87 -55.68
N SER A 284 16.15 44.66 -55.17
CA SER A 284 16.66 43.57 -56.01
C SER A 284 15.58 42.91 -56.87
N GLY A 285 15.96 42.34 -58.01
CA GLY A 285 15.06 41.67 -58.96
C GLY A 285 14.50 40.31 -58.50
N ASN A 286 14.69 39.91 -57.24
CA ASN A 286 14.19 38.63 -56.77
C ASN A 286 12.66 38.64 -56.65
N SER A 287 12.01 37.74 -57.37
CA SER A 287 10.54 37.68 -57.47
C SER A 287 9.91 36.67 -56.51
N THR A 288 10.71 35.86 -55.83
CA THR A 288 10.22 34.85 -54.89
C THR A 288 9.81 35.50 -53.57
N PRO A 289 8.58 35.25 -53.06
CA PRO A 289 8.20 35.60 -51.70
C PRO A 289 9.26 35.12 -50.70
N PRO A 290 9.76 36.01 -49.81
CA PRO A 290 10.57 35.58 -48.68
C PRO A 290 9.78 34.56 -47.85
N ALA A 291 10.39 33.43 -47.55
CA ALA A 291 9.79 32.35 -46.77
C ALA A 291 9.63 32.76 -45.29
N GLY A 292 8.47 32.42 -44.72
CA GLY A 292 8.19 32.54 -43.29
C GLY A 292 9.19 31.78 -42.42
N GLY A 293 9.37 32.24 -41.19
CA GLY A 293 10.19 31.55 -40.20
C GLY A 293 9.57 30.20 -39.83
N ASN A 294 10.39 29.17 -39.67
CA ASN A 294 9.92 27.89 -39.16
C ASN A 294 9.43 28.06 -37.72
N GLY A 295 8.33 27.38 -37.37
CA GLY A 295 7.93 27.27 -35.98
C GLY A 295 8.95 26.48 -35.15
N GLY A 296 8.93 26.69 -33.85
CA GLY A 296 9.76 25.97 -32.90
C GLY A 296 9.50 24.47 -32.96
N ILE A 297 10.55 23.67 -32.72
CA ILE A 297 10.46 22.21 -32.74
C ILE A 297 10.43 21.71 -31.30
N HIS A 298 9.42 20.91 -30.97
CA HIS A 298 9.35 20.16 -29.74
C HIS A 298 10.08 18.80 -29.93
N PRO A 299 10.96 18.37 -29.01
CA PRO A 299 11.88 17.26 -29.26
C PRO A 299 11.23 15.88 -29.46
N ILE A 300 10.04 15.66 -28.88
CA ILE A 300 9.42 14.32 -28.83
C ILE A 300 7.98 14.27 -29.36
N ASP A 301 7.34 15.42 -29.57
CA ASP A 301 5.95 15.48 -30.03
C ASP A 301 5.75 16.64 -31.00
N SER A 302 5.56 16.32 -32.28
CA SER A 302 5.38 17.32 -33.32
C SER A 302 4.05 18.06 -33.25
N ALA A 303 3.05 17.56 -32.49
CA ALA A 303 1.81 18.29 -32.24
C ALA A 303 2.04 19.53 -31.36
N LEU A 304 3.15 19.55 -30.61
CA LEU A 304 3.58 20.67 -29.78
C LEU A 304 4.49 21.66 -30.52
N ASN A 305 4.78 21.43 -31.81
CA ASN A 305 5.58 22.36 -32.62
C ASN A 305 4.87 23.70 -32.82
N GLY A 306 5.64 24.78 -32.82
CA GLY A 306 5.15 26.10 -33.17
C GLY A 306 4.72 26.17 -34.63
N TRP A 307 3.85 27.13 -34.95
CA TRP A 307 3.37 27.30 -36.31
C TRP A 307 4.33 28.16 -37.16
N PRO A 308 4.47 27.89 -38.46
CA PRO A 308 5.33 28.69 -39.32
C PRO A 308 4.79 30.11 -39.52
N GLY A 309 5.68 31.07 -39.75
CA GLY A 309 5.34 32.44 -40.12
C GLY A 309 4.81 32.54 -41.56
N GLY A 310 4.17 33.67 -41.86
CA GLY A 310 3.65 33.99 -43.18
C GLY A 310 4.77 34.42 -44.12
N ASN A 311 4.70 33.98 -45.38
CA ASN A 311 5.59 34.48 -46.44
C ASN A 311 5.33 35.96 -46.71
N GLY A 312 6.39 36.71 -47.02
CA GLY A 312 6.30 38.11 -47.43
C GLY A 312 5.66 38.30 -48.81
N GLY A 313 5.28 39.53 -49.15
CA GLY A 313 4.70 39.88 -50.44
C GLY A 313 5.70 39.77 -51.60
N ALA A 314 5.23 39.34 -52.78
CA ALA A 314 6.07 39.25 -53.99
C ALA A 314 5.99 40.49 -54.88
N LYS A 315 7.16 40.96 -55.32
CA LYS A 315 7.43 42.13 -56.16
C LYS A 315 6.54 42.26 -57.41
N LEU A 316 6.46 41.21 -58.24
CA LEU A 316 5.94 41.32 -59.62
C LEU A 316 4.43 41.14 -59.80
N VAL A 317 3.69 40.89 -58.71
CA VAL A 317 2.28 40.43 -58.79
C VAL A 317 1.36 41.11 -57.78
N THR A 318 1.74 42.30 -57.25
CA THR A 318 0.96 43.04 -56.25
C THR A 318 0.44 42.11 -55.14
N ARG A 319 1.28 41.20 -54.63
CA ARG A 319 0.88 40.21 -53.64
C ARG A 319 1.10 40.76 -52.24
N ALA A 320 0.02 40.81 -51.47
CA ALA A 320 0.08 40.94 -50.03
C ALA A 320 0.94 39.81 -49.42
N GLY A 321 1.51 40.08 -48.25
CA GLY A 321 2.04 39.01 -47.42
C GLY A 321 0.94 38.01 -47.07
N THR A 322 1.35 36.79 -46.73
CA THR A 322 0.43 35.74 -46.27
C THR A 322 0.34 35.77 -44.75
N SER A 323 -0.79 35.30 -44.21
CA SER A 323 -0.93 35.13 -42.77
C SER A 323 0.02 34.05 -42.25
N GLY A 324 0.47 34.20 -41.00
CA GLY A 324 1.14 33.11 -40.30
C GLY A 324 0.22 31.92 -40.06
N GLY A 325 0.81 30.74 -39.82
CA GLY A 325 0.07 29.54 -39.44
C GLY A 325 -0.44 29.60 -38.00
N GLY A 326 -1.37 28.71 -37.67
CA GLY A 326 -1.96 28.60 -36.33
C GLY A 326 -3.29 29.35 -36.17
N PRO A 327 -4.02 29.09 -35.07
CA PRO A 327 -5.36 29.63 -34.85
C PRO A 327 -5.41 31.15 -34.75
N CYS A 328 -4.29 31.79 -34.38
CA CYS A 328 -4.16 33.26 -34.24
C CYS A 328 -3.00 33.82 -35.07
N GLY A 329 -2.66 33.16 -36.19
CA GLY A 329 -1.57 33.60 -37.06
C GLY A 329 -1.74 35.07 -37.47
N GLY A 330 -0.66 35.84 -37.40
CA GLY A 330 -0.69 37.26 -37.75
C GLY A 330 -1.14 37.45 -39.19
N ALA A 331 -2.02 38.42 -39.46
CA ALA A 331 -2.45 38.72 -40.82
C ALA A 331 -1.29 39.24 -41.67
N GLY A 332 -1.23 38.85 -42.94
CA GLY A 332 -0.25 39.41 -43.86
C GLY A 332 -0.53 40.88 -44.19
N GLY A 333 0.54 41.64 -44.44
CA GLY A 333 0.45 43.04 -44.86
C GLY A 333 -0.08 43.17 -46.30
N GLY A 334 -1.01 44.09 -46.50
CA GLY A 334 -1.43 44.55 -47.83
C GLY A 334 -0.31 45.23 -48.63
N PHE A 335 -0.51 45.32 -49.94
CA PHE A 335 0.40 46.02 -50.87
C PHE A 335 0.28 47.55 -50.72
N GLY A 336 1.33 48.29 -51.05
CA GLY A 336 1.33 49.75 -51.03
C GLY A 336 2.71 50.37 -51.20
N ASP A 337 2.79 51.69 -51.24
CA ASP A 337 4.05 52.44 -51.13
C ASP A 337 4.00 53.32 -49.87
N PRO A 338 4.74 52.98 -48.79
CA PRO A 338 5.51 51.75 -48.60
C PRO A 338 4.61 50.51 -48.41
N GLY A 339 5.19 49.31 -48.52
CA GLY A 339 4.47 48.06 -48.20
C GLY A 339 3.96 48.07 -46.76
N THR A 340 2.78 47.50 -46.48
CA THR A 340 2.26 47.49 -45.10
C THR A 340 2.81 46.33 -44.28
N ASP A 341 2.99 46.53 -42.99
CA ASP A 341 3.53 45.51 -42.09
C ASP A 341 2.58 44.31 -41.95
N GLY A 342 3.18 43.13 -41.82
CA GLY A 342 2.50 41.95 -41.29
C GLY A 342 2.18 42.16 -39.82
N GLN A 343 1.04 41.64 -39.38
CA GLN A 343 0.68 41.68 -37.97
C GLN A 343 1.45 40.62 -37.19
N ASP A 344 1.74 40.90 -35.92
CA ASP A 344 2.21 39.89 -34.99
C ASP A 344 1.16 38.80 -34.82
N ALA A 345 1.59 37.60 -34.44
CA ALA A 345 0.66 36.63 -33.88
C ALA A 345 -0.11 37.27 -32.71
N THR A 346 -1.42 37.07 -32.67
CA THR A 346 -2.28 37.75 -31.68
C THR A 346 -2.51 36.95 -30.41
N CYS A 347 -2.16 35.65 -30.40
CA CYS A 347 -2.15 34.83 -29.19
C CYS A 347 -0.82 34.07 -29.04
N ASN A 348 -0.31 34.06 -27.81
CA ASN A 348 0.67 33.09 -27.34
C ASN A 348 -0.04 31.77 -27.03
N GLY A 349 0.75 30.71 -26.86
CA GLY A 349 0.25 29.45 -26.32
C GLY A 349 -0.22 29.59 -24.88
N ASP A 350 -1.40 29.03 -24.57
CA ASP A 350 -1.83 28.90 -23.18
C ASP A 350 -0.96 27.85 -22.47
N ALA A 351 -0.70 28.09 -21.18
CA ALA A 351 -0.05 27.10 -20.34
C ALA A 351 -0.96 25.87 -20.15
N GLY A 352 -0.34 24.70 -20.01
CA GLY A 352 -1.04 23.48 -19.64
C GLY A 352 -1.61 23.58 -18.23
N THR A 353 -2.73 22.89 -17.98
CA THR A 353 -3.30 22.79 -16.64
C THR A 353 -2.46 21.88 -15.75
N ASP A 354 -2.25 22.28 -14.50
CA ASP A 354 -1.62 21.42 -13.50
C ASP A 354 -2.46 20.17 -13.20
N GLY A 355 -1.80 19.08 -12.89
CA GLY A 355 -2.42 17.87 -12.38
C GLY A 355 -2.96 18.05 -10.96
N SER A 356 -4.12 17.45 -10.67
CA SER A 356 -4.65 17.33 -9.32
C SER A 356 -3.79 16.39 -8.45
N SER A 357 -3.60 16.77 -7.20
CA SER A 357 -3.06 15.86 -6.16
C SER A 357 -4.16 14.93 -5.63
N SER A 358 -3.78 13.74 -5.12
CA SER A 358 -4.75 12.84 -4.47
C SER A 358 -5.36 13.45 -3.19
N VAL A 359 -6.66 13.19 -2.98
CA VAL A 359 -7.47 13.73 -1.86
C VAL A 359 -8.05 12.66 -0.93
N THR A 360 -7.94 11.37 -1.25
CA THR A 360 -8.51 10.31 -0.43
C THR A 360 -7.50 9.85 0.63
N PRO A 361 -7.80 9.99 1.94
CA PRO A 361 -6.96 9.40 2.97
C PRO A 361 -7.05 7.87 2.92
N ALA A 362 -5.89 7.23 2.90
CA ALA A 362 -5.76 5.79 3.07
C ALA A 362 -6.29 5.37 4.46
N LYS A 363 -7.37 4.57 4.51
CA LYS A 363 -7.97 4.07 5.77
C LYS A 363 -7.74 2.58 5.96
N TRP A 364 -7.11 2.21 7.07
CA TRP A 364 -6.88 0.80 7.42
C TRP A 364 -8.17 -0.01 7.60
N THR A 365 -9.29 0.58 8.01
CA THR A 365 -10.43 -0.14 8.61
C THR A 365 -11.12 -1.18 7.72
N ASN A 366 -10.80 -1.23 6.42
CA ASN A 366 -11.35 -2.19 5.45
C ASN A 366 -10.28 -3.08 4.79
N SER A 367 -9.03 -3.04 5.23
CA SER A 367 -7.89 -3.63 4.51
C SER A 367 -7.54 -5.06 4.94
N TRP A 368 -8.57 -5.89 5.14
CA TRP A 368 -8.43 -7.26 5.60
C TRP A 368 -9.07 -8.23 4.62
N THR A 369 -8.23 -8.99 3.91
CA THR A 369 -8.67 -10.20 3.21
C THR A 369 -8.51 -11.37 4.18
N ASP A 370 -7.42 -12.11 4.05
CA ASP A 370 -7.00 -13.17 4.97
C ASP A 370 -5.89 -12.68 5.91
N TYR A 371 -5.12 -11.69 5.49
CA TYR A 371 -4.07 -11.05 6.29
C TYR A 371 -4.29 -9.53 6.30
N TYR A 372 -3.56 -8.84 7.16
CA TYR A 372 -3.45 -7.39 7.07
C TYR A 372 -2.81 -7.00 5.74
N VAL A 373 -3.47 -6.11 5.00
CA VAL A 373 -2.92 -5.48 3.80
C VAL A 373 -2.69 -4.01 4.12
N ALA A 374 -1.46 -3.53 3.95
CA ALA A 374 -1.16 -2.12 4.12
C ALA A 374 -1.93 -1.26 3.10
N VAL A 375 -2.38 -0.08 3.51
CA VAL A 375 -3.18 0.81 2.66
C VAL A 375 -2.29 1.87 2.04
N ALA A 376 -2.12 1.81 0.72
CA ALA A 376 -1.41 2.82 -0.06
C ALA A 376 -2.23 4.12 -0.22
N GLY A 377 -1.53 5.21 -0.54
CA GLY A 377 -2.15 6.42 -1.05
C GLY A 377 -2.63 6.24 -2.49
N GLU A 378 -2.93 7.36 -3.16
CA GLU A 378 -3.25 7.41 -4.59
C GLU A 378 -2.30 8.37 -5.32
N ASP A 379 -2.09 8.09 -6.59
CA ASP A 379 -1.18 8.86 -7.44
C ASP A 379 -1.75 10.28 -7.69
N GLY A 380 -0.86 11.21 -8.05
CA GLY A 380 -1.28 12.46 -8.67
C GLY A 380 -1.80 12.24 -10.10
N THR A 381 -2.14 13.32 -10.78
CA THR A 381 -2.42 13.29 -12.23
C THR A 381 -1.33 14.04 -13.01
N ASP A 382 -1.12 13.68 -14.26
CA ASP A 382 -0.17 14.38 -15.13
C ASP A 382 -0.65 15.82 -15.37
N GLY A 383 0.29 16.74 -15.53
CA GLY A 383 0.02 18.06 -16.09
C GLY A 383 -0.31 17.94 -17.58
N ALA A 384 -1.11 18.88 -18.10
CA ALA A 384 -1.37 18.97 -19.53
C ALA A 384 -0.19 19.66 -20.24
N ASP A 385 -0.04 19.39 -21.55
CA ASP A 385 0.92 20.13 -22.37
C ASP A 385 0.45 21.58 -22.60
N GLY A 386 1.39 22.47 -22.88
CA GLY A 386 1.08 23.82 -23.34
C GLY A 386 0.54 23.83 -24.77
N ILE A 387 0.03 24.98 -25.21
CA ILE A 387 -0.41 25.17 -26.60
C ILE A 387 0.72 25.81 -27.42
N PRO A 388 0.96 25.41 -28.69
CA PRO A 388 2.02 26.03 -29.50
C PRO A 388 1.70 27.46 -29.93
N GLY A 389 2.74 28.28 -30.06
CA GLY A 389 2.63 29.66 -30.53
C GLY A 389 2.30 29.74 -32.02
N SER A 390 1.47 30.73 -32.40
CA SER A 390 1.13 30.99 -33.81
C SER A 390 2.24 31.75 -34.55
N GLY A 391 2.31 31.65 -35.87
CA GLY A 391 3.28 32.39 -36.69
C GLY A 391 2.86 33.85 -36.91
N GLY A 392 3.83 34.76 -37.06
CA GLY A 392 3.59 36.14 -37.46
C GLY A 392 3.24 36.26 -38.96
N GLY A 393 2.52 37.31 -39.34
CA GLY A 393 2.17 37.58 -40.74
C GLY A 393 3.35 38.11 -41.56
N GLY A 394 3.40 37.80 -42.85
CA GLY A 394 4.38 38.39 -43.75
C GLY A 394 4.03 39.84 -44.10
N GLY A 395 5.03 40.71 -44.23
CA GLY A 395 4.88 42.07 -44.72
C GLY A 395 4.51 42.14 -46.19
N GLY A 396 3.82 43.21 -46.58
CA GLY A 396 3.43 43.49 -47.95
C GLY A 396 4.59 43.94 -48.83
N ALA A 397 4.51 43.63 -50.13
CA ALA A 397 5.42 44.18 -51.12
C ALA A 397 5.17 45.67 -51.34
N GLN A 398 6.24 46.39 -51.71
CA GLN A 398 6.15 47.76 -52.21
C GLN A 398 5.58 47.75 -53.63
N VAL A 399 4.74 48.73 -53.97
CA VAL A 399 4.29 48.96 -55.35
C VAL A 399 4.32 50.45 -55.68
N CYS A 400 5.18 50.85 -56.62
CA CYS A 400 5.29 52.24 -57.06
C CYS A 400 5.47 52.32 -58.58
N THR A 401 5.01 53.43 -59.19
CA THR A 401 5.08 53.60 -60.65
C THR A 401 6.48 53.90 -61.17
N PHE A 402 7.37 54.44 -60.33
CA PHE A 402 8.68 54.96 -60.74
C PHE A 402 9.85 54.53 -59.84
N CYS A 403 9.65 53.59 -58.92
CA CYS A 403 10.71 53.05 -58.06
C CYS A 403 10.86 51.54 -58.30
N ASN A 404 11.90 50.93 -57.73
CA ASN A 404 12.07 49.49 -57.82
C ASN A 404 11.23 48.84 -56.71
N ASP A 405 10.17 48.13 -57.09
CA ASP A 405 9.34 47.44 -56.11
C ASP A 405 10.16 46.46 -55.25
N GLY A 406 10.02 46.58 -53.94
CA GLY A 406 10.61 45.64 -52.97
C GLY A 406 9.67 44.51 -52.57
N ALA A 407 10.23 43.34 -52.25
CA ALA A 407 9.48 42.21 -51.69
C ALA A 407 9.33 42.38 -50.17
N GLY A 408 8.13 42.15 -49.63
CA GLY A 408 7.85 42.30 -48.19
C GLY A 408 8.63 41.31 -47.33
N ASN A 409 8.95 41.68 -46.09
CA ASN A 409 9.64 40.78 -45.16
C ASN A 409 8.74 39.61 -44.74
N ALA A 410 9.30 38.41 -44.51
CA ALA A 410 8.49 37.30 -44.02
C ALA A 410 8.24 37.38 -42.50
N GLY A 411 7.10 36.88 -42.07
CA GLY A 411 6.75 36.74 -40.66
C GLY A 411 7.55 35.63 -39.99
N ALA A 412 7.75 35.74 -38.69
CA ALA A 412 8.50 34.76 -37.91
C ALA A 412 7.64 33.57 -37.45
N GLY A 413 8.27 32.43 -37.19
CA GLY A 413 7.57 31.25 -36.67
C GLY A 413 7.24 31.38 -35.18
N GLY A 414 6.14 30.78 -34.74
CA GLY A 414 5.80 30.70 -33.31
C GLY A 414 6.68 29.71 -32.55
N GLY A 415 6.77 29.85 -31.24
CA GLY A 415 7.48 28.92 -30.37
C GLY A 415 6.72 27.61 -30.14
N ALA A 416 7.44 26.52 -29.91
CA ALA A 416 6.82 25.24 -29.53
C ALA A 416 6.31 25.29 -28.09
N ALA A 417 5.28 24.51 -27.78
CA ALA A 417 4.83 24.34 -26.41
C ALA A 417 5.78 23.46 -25.58
N GLY A 418 5.78 23.63 -24.26
CA GLY A 418 6.38 22.68 -23.34
C GLY A 418 5.42 21.53 -23.01
N SER A 419 5.95 20.32 -22.78
CA SER A 419 5.16 19.18 -22.31
C SER A 419 4.79 19.30 -20.84
N GLY A 420 3.66 18.71 -20.46
CA GLY A 420 3.24 18.59 -19.06
C GLY A 420 4.19 17.73 -18.22
N GLY A 421 4.34 18.08 -16.95
CA GLY A 421 5.06 17.29 -15.96
C GLY A 421 4.28 16.04 -15.56
N LYS A 422 4.98 14.93 -15.28
CA LYS A 422 4.36 13.67 -14.86
C LYS A 422 3.95 13.69 -13.40
N ALA A 423 2.89 12.94 -13.09
CA ALA A 423 2.39 12.76 -11.74
C ALA A 423 3.45 12.16 -10.80
N GLY A 424 3.42 12.56 -9.53
CA GLY A 424 4.08 11.85 -8.45
C GLY A 424 3.28 10.59 -8.09
N GLY A 425 4.00 9.50 -7.84
CA GLY A 425 3.39 8.24 -7.41
C GLY A 425 2.93 8.28 -5.95
N SER A 426 1.92 7.47 -5.64
CA SER A 426 1.49 7.14 -4.28
C SER A 426 2.58 6.42 -3.51
N SER A 427 2.47 6.51 -2.19
CA SER A 427 3.28 5.72 -1.28
C SER A 427 2.49 4.59 -0.65
N ASN A 428 3.21 3.65 -0.03
CA ASN A 428 2.62 2.47 0.56
C ASN A 428 2.42 2.64 2.07
N GLY A 429 1.38 2.01 2.59
CA GLY A 429 1.12 2.01 4.04
C GLY A 429 2.12 1.14 4.81
N GLY A 430 2.12 1.25 6.13
CA GLY A 430 2.94 0.40 7.01
C GLY A 430 2.27 -0.94 7.36
N GLY A 431 3.09 -1.94 7.65
CA GLY A 431 2.72 -3.27 8.14
C GLY A 431 2.18 -3.26 9.58
N GLY A 432 1.34 -4.23 9.94
CA GLY A 432 0.74 -4.30 11.27
C GLY A 432 1.53 -5.12 12.30
N SER A 433 1.19 -4.94 13.57
CA SER A 433 1.64 -5.77 14.69
C SER A 433 0.43 -6.28 15.47
N PHE A 434 0.35 -7.60 15.64
CA PHE A 434 -0.82 -8.27 16.22
C PHE A 434 -0.39 -9.32 17.25
N ALA A 435 -0.72 -9.14 18.53
CA ALA A 435 -0.41 -10.20 19.51
C ALA A 435 -1.20 -11.48 19.16
N VAL A 436 -2.50 -11.31 18.88
CA VAL A 436 -3.38 -12.38 18.40
C VAL A 436 -4.27 -11.86 17.26
N ALA A 437 -4.32 -12.59 16.16
CA ALA A 437 -5.26 -12.35 15.05
C ALA A 437 -6.16 -13.57 14.83
N LEU A 438 -7.47 -13.36 14.92
CA LEU A 438 -8.51 -14.39 14.87
C LEU A 438 -9.43 -14.13 13.67
N ILE A 439 -9.37 -14.99 12.65
CA ILE A 439 -10.17 -14.86 11.42
C ILE A 439 -11.10 -16.07 11.30
N ASN A 440 -12.41 -15.86 11.39
CA ASN A 440 -13.40 -16.94 11.39
C ASN A 440 -13.12 -18.01 12.47
N VAL A 441 -12.85 -17.58 13.71
CA VAL A 441 -12.65 -18.50 14.85
C VAL A 441 -13.96 -18.61 15.63
N ALA A 442 -14.51 -19.81 15.81
CA ALA A 442 -15.83 -19.93 16.44
C ALA A 442 -15.78 -19.54 17.93
N THR A 443 -14.77 -20.04 18.66
CA THR A 443 -14.57 -19.72 20.08
C THR A 443 -13.12 -19.37 20.39
N PHE A 444 -12.91 -18.29 21.12
CA PHE A 444 -11.61 -17.90 21.64
C PHE A 444 -11.68 -17.67 23.15
N ALA A 445 -10.72 -18.23 23.89
CA ALA A 445 -10.57 -17.96 25.31
C ALA A 445 -9.13 -17.59 25.68
N SER A 446 -8.97 -16.59 26.53
CA SER A 446 -7.71 -16.27 27.20
C SER A 446 -7.91 -16.35 28.71
N ASP A 447 -7.07 -17.10 29.43
CA ASP A 447 -7.08 -17.16 30.89
C ASP A 447 -5.68 -16.90 31.46
N THR A 448 -5.56 -15.95 32.37
CA THR A 448 -4.34 -15.65 33.14
C THR A 448 -3.14 -15.41 32.21
N SER A 449 -3.34 -14.62 31.15
CA SER A 449 -2.34 -14.45 30.07
C SER A 449 -2.01 -12.98 29.83
N SER A 450 -0.85 -12.70 29.21
CA SER A 450 -0.48 -11.37 28.70
C SER A 450 -0.37 -11.39 27.19
N LEU A 451 -1.08 -10.50 26.50
CA LEU A 451 -1.12 -10.39 25.04
C LEU A 451 -0.67 -8.99 24.64
N GLU A 452 0.48 -8.90 23.97
CA GLU A 452 1.20 -7.65 23.74
C GLU A 452 1.55 -7.48 22.25
N SER A 453 1.08 -6.44 21.59
CA SER A 453 1.56 -6.11 20.24
C SER A 453 2.76 -5.18 20.29
N GLY A 454 3.65 -5.32 19.31
CA GLY A 454 4.72 -4.37 19.02
C GLY A 454 4.19 -3.13 18.31
N ASN A 455 5.07 -2.32 17.72
CA ASN A 455 4.67 -1.12 16.99
C ASN A 455 4.21 -1.44 15.56
N GLY A 456 3.26 -0.67 15.07
CA GLY A 456 2.93 -0.67 13.65
C GLY A 456 4.06 -0.04 12.82
N GLY A 457 4.21 -0.48 11.57
CA GLY A 457 5.20 0.05 10.65
C GLY A 457 4.85 1.45 10.16
N LEU A 458 5.86 2.25 9.83
CA LEU A 458 5.67 3.59 9.25
C LEU A 458 5.19 3.47 7.80
N ALA A 459 4.40 4.42 7.33
CA ALA A 459 4.10 4.54 5.90
C ALA A 459 5.18 5.31 5.14
N GLY A 460 5.22 5.12 3.82
CA GLY A 460 6.05 5.92 2.93
C GLY A 460 5.43 7.31 2.66
N SER A 461 6.24 8.25 2.20
CA SER A 461 5.80 9.59 1.78
C SER A 461 5.42 9.63 0.30
N GLY A 462 4.38 10.37 -0.06
CA GLY A 462 3.95 10.52 -1.45
C GLY A 462 5.00 11.20 -2.33
N GLY A 463 5.06 10.79 -3.60
CA GLY A 463 5.99 11.33 -4.59
C GLY A 463 5.61 12.74 -5.04
N ASN A 464 6.60 13.59 -5.28
CA ASN A 464 6.38 14.91 -5.86
C ASN A 464 6.04 14.78 -7.35
N GLY A 465 5.06 15.51 -7.84
CA GLY A 465 4.85 15.69 -9.28
C GLY A 465 5.97 16.51 -9.92
N GLY A 466 6.28 16.17 -11.17
CA GLY A 466 7.32 16.80 -11.96
C GLY A 466 6.87 18.18 -12.46
N ASP A 467 7.81 19.09 -12.62
CA ASP A 467 7.52 20.43 -13.15
C ASP A 467 7.18 20.35 -14.64
N GLY A 468 6.35 21.28 -15.15
CA GLY A 468 6.08 21.37 -16.59
C GLY A 468 7.29 21.86 -17.39
N GLY A 469 7.35 21.53 -18.67
CA GLY A 469 8.36 22.03 -19.58
C GLY A 469 8.08 23.48 -19.97
N THR A 470 9.11 24.30 -20.15
CA THR A 470 8.92 25.69 -20.60
C THR A 470 8.53 25.73 -22.09
N GLY A 471 7.63 26.63 -22.47
CA GLY A 471 7.38 26.96 -23.87
C GLY A 471 8.59 27.64 -24.51
N GLY A 472 8.73 27.49 -25.83
CA GLY A 472 9.75 28.19 -26.61
C GLY A 472 9.32 29.61 -26.96
N ASP A 473 10.29 30.51 -27.09
CA ASP A 473 10.02 31.87 -27.55
C ASP A 473 9.57 31.89 -29.02
N GLY A 474 8.69 32.82 -29.38
CA GLY A 474 8.38 33.12 -30.78
C GLY A 474 9.55 33.79 -31.48
N GLY A 475 9.70 33.52 -32.79
CA GLY A 475 10.76 34.12 -33.59
C GLY A 475 10.62 35.66 -33.68
N PRO A 476 11.74 36.41 -33.72
CA PRO A 476 11.71 37.87 -33.75
C PRO A 476 11.21 38.40 -35.11
N ARG A 477 10.69 39.63 -35.13
CA ARG A 477 10.30 40.35 -36.37
C ARG A 477 11.47 40.43 -37.36
N ASN A 478 11.15 40.54 -38.66
CA ASN A 478 12.13 40.93 -39.66
C ASN A 478 11.85 42.36 -40.12
N THR A 479 12.79 43.26 -39.80
CA THR A 479 12.69 44.71 -39.99
C THR A 479 13.66 45.21 -41.06
N THR A 480 13.88 44.42 -42.11
CA THR A 480 14.76 44.84 -43.21
C THR A 480 14.04 45.90 -44.07
N CYS A 481 14.67 47.05 -44.33
CA CYS A 481 14.16 48.08 -45.25
C CYS A 481 12.71 48.55 -45.01
N THR A 482 12.34 48.79 -43.75
CA THR A 482 10.97 49.11 -43.31
C THR A 482 10.41 50.44 -43.84
N VAL A 483 11.28 51.25 -44.45
CA VAL A 483 10.90 52.50 -45.12
C VAL A 483 10.33 52.23 -46.53
N GLU A 484 10.58 51.06 -47.10
CA GLU A 484 10.20 50.69 -48.48
C GLU A 484 9.23 49.50 -48.49
N ILE A 485 9.53 48.45 -47.71
CA ILE A 485 8.77 47.20 -47.67
C ILE A 485 8.17 46.97 -46.28
N GLY A 486 7.06 46.22 -46.23
CA GLY A 486 6.42 45.89 -44.96
C GLY A 486 7.29 44.99 -44.08
N GLU A 487 7.29 45.23 -42.77
CA GLU A 487 7.88 44.36 -41.76
C GLU A 487 7.16 43.00 -41.70
N GLY A 488 7.90 41.96 -41.31
CA GLY A 488 7.29 40.70 -40.91
C GLY A 488 6.88 40.74 -39.43
N GLY A 489 5.72 40.18 -39.10
CA GLY A 489 5.25 40.06 -37.73
C GLY A 489 6.07 39.07 -36.89
N LYS A 490 6.12 39.30 -35.58
CA LYS A 490 6.68 38.40 -34.56
C LYS A 490 5.82 37.12 -34.47
N GLY A 491 6.47 35.97 -34.27
CA GLY A 491 5.77 34.76 -33.84
C GLY A 491 5.31 34.87 -32.38
N GLY A 492 4.23 34.16 -32.06
CA GLY A 492 3.75 34.00 -30.68
C GLY A 492 4.65 33.03 -29.92
N ASP A 493 4.82 33.26 -28.62
CA ASP A 493 5.55 32.34 -27.75
C ASP A 493 4.70 31.08 -27.50
N GLY A 494 5.34 29.92 -27.33
CA GLY A 494 4.65 28.69 -26.95
C GLY A 494 4.28 28.69 -25.47
N GLY A 495 3.23 27.96 -25.11
CA GLY A 495 2.79 27.83 -23.72
C GLY A 495 3.66 26.85 -22.93
N ASP A 496 3.88 27.13 -21.65
CA ASP A 496 4.49 26.19 -20.71
C ASP A 496 3.59 24.96 -20.50
N GLY A 497 4.17 23.79 -20.27
CA GLY A 497 3.42 22.64 -19.78
C GLY A 497 2.96 22.85 -18.34
N GLY A 498 1.83 22.24 -17.97
CA GLY A 498 1.34 22.21 -16.60
C GLY A 498 2.23 21.30 -15.73
N LYS A 499 2.27 21.59 -14.43
CA LYS A 499 2.98 20.75 -13.45
C LYS A 499 2.19 19.45 -13.17
N GLY A 500 2.89 18.35 -12.94
CA GLY A 500 2.27 17.11 -12.46
C GLY A 500 1.79 17.23 -11.01
N GLY A 501 0.68 16.57 -10.67
CA GLY A 501 0.16 16.50 -9.32
C GLY A 501 1.02 15.63 -8.40
N ASP A 502 1.07 15.95 -7.10
CA ASP A 502 1.77 15.15 -6.10
C ASP A 502 0.93 13.90 -5.71
N GLY A 503 1.59 12.78 -5.43
CA GLY A 503 0.97 11.58 -4.87
C GLY A 503 0.72 11.70 -3.36
N SER A 504 -0.24 10.95 -2.82
CA SER A 504 -0.56 10.97 -1.39
C SER A 504 0.26 10.00 -0.53
N GLY A 505 0.29 10.30 0.77
CA GLY A 505 0.96 9.49 1.78
C GLY A 505 0.20 8.19 2.11
N GLY A 506 0.92 7.10 2.39
CA GLY A 506 0.34 5.83 2.82
C GLY A 506 -0.15 5.86 4.27
N ALA A 507 -1.04 4.95 4.65
CA ALA A 507 -1.51 4.85 6.04
C ALA A 507 -0.50 4.15 6.95
N GLY A 508 -0.28 4.66 8.16
CA GLY A 508 0.55 4.00 9.16
C GLY A 508 0.01 2.61 9.54
N GLY A 509 0.91 1.69 9.84
CA GLY A 509 0.58 0.33 10.22
C GLY A 509 -0.06 0.25 11.62
N PRO A 510 -0.96 -0.69 11.87
CA PRO A 510 -1.63 -0.80 13.16
C PRO A 510 -0.81 -1.53 14.22
N SER A 511 -1.16 -1.29 15.49
CA SER A 511 -0.77 -2.13 16.62
C SER A 511 -2.02 -2.61 17.36
N VAL A 512 -2.23 -3.93 17.44
CA VAL A 512 -3.45 -4.50 18.04
C VAL A 512 -3.13 -5.69 18.93
N ALA A 513 -3.58 -5.66 20.19
CA ALA A 513 -3.42 -6.81 21.07
C ALA A 513 -4.25 -8.01 20.57
N ILE A 514 -5.56 -7.83 20.38
CA ILE A 514 -6.44 -8.86 19.79
C ILE A 514 -7.22 -8.28 18.60
N LEU A 515 -6.97 -8.85 17.43
CA LEU A 515 -7.76 -8.63 16.23
C LEU A 515 -8.74 -9.77 16.02
N VAL A 516 -9.98 -9.43 15.71
CA VAL A 516 -11.05 -10.37 15.46
C VAL A 516 -11.74 -10.06 14.15
N LYS A 517 -11.97 -11.08 13.33
CA LYS A 517 -12.79 -10.98 12.12
C LYS A 517 -13.75 -12.15 12.09
N ASN A 518 -15.06 -11.87 12.03
CA ASN A 518 -16.12 -12.88 11.91
C ASN A 518 -16.00 -14.04 12.93
N SER A 519 -15.67 -13.75 14.18
CA SER A 519 -15.61 -14.75 15.25
C SER A 519 -16.84 -14.66 16.14
N ALA A 520 -17.31 -15.77 16.71
CA ALA A 520 -18.62 -15.80 17.37
C ALA A 520 -18.55 -15.47 18.88
N VAL A 521 -17.63 -16.10 19.62
CA VAL A 521 -17.54 -15.97 21.08
C VAL A 521 -16.10 -15.72 21.52
N MET A 522 -15.93 -14.77 22.43
CA MET A 522 -14.66 -14.44 23.08
C MET A 522 -14.82 -14.41 24.60
N THR A 523 -13.95 -15.12 25.30
CA THR A 523 -13.87 -15.08 26.77
C THR A 523 -12.48 -14.62 27.20
N LEU A 524 -12.39 -13.56 28.00
CA LEU A 524 -11.14 -13.09 28.59
C LEU A 524 -11.22 -13.22 30.10
N LYS A 525 -10.25 -13.89 30.72
CA LYS A 525 -10.20 -14.11 32.15
C LYS A 525 -8.83 -13.80 32.71
N ASN A 526 -8.72 -12.89 33.67
CA ASN A 526 -7.43 -12.52 34.26
C ASN A 526 -6.35 -12.16 33.20
N THR A 527 -6.75 -11.54 32.09
CA THR A 527 -5.88 -11.30 30.93
C THR A 527 -5.38 -9.86 30.92
N SER A 528 -4.08 -9.69 30.69
CA SER A 528 -3.46 -8.39 30.38
C SER A 528 -3.39 -8.18 28.88
N LEU A 529 -3.81 -7.00 28.44
CA LEU A 529 -3.78 -6.58 27.04
C LEU A 529 -2.94 -5.33 26.91
N GLN A 530 -1.96 -5.37 26.01
CA GLN A 530 -1.14 -4.22 25.69
C GLN A 530 -1.03 -4.05 24.18
N SER A 531 -1.15 -2.81 23.73
CA SER A 531 -0.80 -2.45 22.36
C SER A 531 0.41 -1.52 22.34
N GLY A 532 1.24 -1.67 21.32
CA GLY A 532 2.30 -0.73 20.99
C GLY A 532 1.77 0.52 20.31
N THR A 533 2.68 1.34 19.81
CA THR A 533 2.34 2.57 19.08
C THR A 533 1.96 2.23 17.63
N GLY A 534 0.86 2.79 17.13
CA GLY A 534 0.55 2.72 15.71
C GLY A 534 1.58 3.49 14.88
N GLY A 535 1.85 3.04 13.66
CA GLY A 535 2.84 3.67 12.78
C GLY A 535 2.38 5.05 12.30
N ASN A 536 3.31 5.95 12.00
CA ASN A 536 2.95 7.26 11.45
C ASN A 536 2.52 7.14 9.99
N GLY A 537 1.57 7.98 9.59
CA GLY A 537 1.16 8.12 8.20
C GLY A 537 2.18 8.86 7.35
N GLY A 538 2.13 8.63 6.04
CA GLY A 538 3.02 9.20 5.04
C GLY A 538 2.77 10.68 4.80
N SER A 539 3.81 11.49 4.67
CA SER A 539 3.65 12.91 4.32
C SER A 539 3.55 13.11 2.81
N SER A 540 3.05 14.26 2.38
CA SER A 540 3.10 14.68 0.96
C SER A 540 3.33 16.19 0.87
N ARG A 541 3.86 16.68 -0.25
CA ARG A 541 4.10 18.11 -0.44
C ARG A 541 2.79 18.88 -0.60
N ASN A 542 2.01 18.56 -1.62
CA ASN A 542 0.71 19.20 -1.89
C ASN A 542 -0.50 18.25 -1.82
N ALA A 543 -0.30 16.93 -1.75
CA ALA A 543 -1.39 15.97 -1.61
C ALA A 543 -1.77 15.75 -0.13
N THR A 544 -2.82 14.96 0.11
CA THR A 544 -3.17 14.54 1.46
C THR A 544 -2.09 13.63 2.06
N GLY A 545 -1.74 13.85 3.33
CA GLY A 545 -0.98 12.89 4.11
C GLY A 545 -1.83 11.64 4.40
N GLY A 546 -1.17 10.52 4.68
CA GLY A 546 -1.84 9.29 5.12
C GLY A 546 -2.22 9.33 6.59
N GLU A 547 -3.24 8.58 6.98
CA GLU A 547 -3.65 8.49 8.39
C GLU A 547 -2.59 7.79 9.24
N GLY A 548 -2.52 8.15 10.53
CA GLY A 548 -1.74 7.37 11.49
C GLY A 548 -2.36 6.00 11.74
N GLY A 549 -1.52 4.99 11.94
CA GLY A 549 -1.94 3.66 12.36
C GLY A 549 -2.57 3.71 13.75
N ALA A 550 -3.63 2.93 13.97
CA ALA A 550 -4.29 2.90 15.28
C ALA A 550 -3.62 1.92 16.25
N SER A 551 -3.89 2.12 17.54
CA SER A 551 -3.39 1.31 18.65
C SER A 551 -4.56 0.77 19.49
N TYR A 552 -4.96 -0.48 19.25
CA TYR A 552 -6.15 -1.06 19.88
C TYR A 552 -5.83 -2.23 20.80
N LEU A 553 -6.59 -2.35 21.88
CA LEU A 553 -6.58 -3.55 22.70
C LEU A 553 -7.45 -4.64 22.05
N LEU A 554 -8.66 -4.28 21.62
CA LEU A 554 -9.55 -5.14 20.85
C LEU A 554 -10.03 -4.40 19.60
N TYR A 555 -9.90 -5.07 18.46
CA TYR A 555 -10.45 -4.61 17.19
C TYR A 555 -11.29 -5.72 16.57
N SER A 556 -12.58 -5.43 16.31
CA SER A 556 -13.43 -6.33 15.52
C SER A 556 -13.69 -5.78 14.12
N ALA A 557 -13.41 -6.58 13.10
CA ALA A 557 -13.78 -6.35 11.70
C ALA A 557 -14.92 -7.29 11.29
N GLY A 558 -16.02 -6.74 10.78
CA GLY A 558 -17.21 -7.53 10.45
C GLY A 558 -18.09 -7.74 11.68
N THR A 559 -18.53 -8.98 11.93
CA THR A 559 -19.41 -9.29 13.07
C THR A 559 -18.67 -9.17 14.39
N THR A 560 -19.14 -8.30 15.29
CA THR A 560 -18.66 -8.23 16.68
C THR A 560 -19.00 -9.52 17.43
N PRO A 561 -18.02 -10.24 17.99
CA PRO A 561 -18.28 -11.42 18.81
C PRO A 561 -19.09 -11.08 20.07
N THR A 562 -19.60 -12.08 20.75
CA THR A 562 -20.01 -11.92 22.16
C THR A 562 -18.75 -11.95 23.03
N LEU A 563 -18.48 -10.88 23.78
CA LEU A 563 -17.35 -10.80 24.73
C LEU A 563 -17.84 -11.05 26.16
N THR A 564 -17.25 -12.06 26.80
CA THR A 564 -17.39 -12.32 28.23
C THR A 564 -16.07 -12.03 28.91
N THR A 565 -16.10 -11.23 29.97
CA THR A 565 -14.90 -10.95 30.79
C THR A 565 -15.09 -11.46 32.21
N GLU A 566 -14.08 -12.16 32.74
CA GLU A 566 -14.07 -12.67 34.11
C GLU A 566 -12.78 -12.26 34.84
N GLY A 567 -12.89 -11.92 36.13
CA GLY A 567 -11.73 -11.49 36.91
C GLY A 567 -11.10 -10.17 36.43
N THR A 568 -9.78 -10.05 36.56
CA THR A 568 -9.07 -8.77 36.30
C THR A 568 -8.59 -8.67 34.87
N ILE A 569 -9.07 -7.67 34.12
CA ILE A 569 -8.54 -7.36 32.78
C ILE A 569 -7.66 -6.11 32.87
N THR A 570 -6.34 -6.29 32.71
CA THR A 570 -5.39 -5.17 32.68
C THR A 570 -5.29 -4.62 31.27
N GLN A 571 -5.36 -3.29 31.12
CA GLN A 571 -5.47 -2.62 29.83
C GLN A 571 -4.40 -1.54 29.70
N LEU A 572 -3.47 -1.72 28.77
CA LEU A 572 -2.37 -0.78 28.51
C LEU A 572 -2.40 -0.39 27.03
N PRO A 573 -3.33 0.50 26.61
CA PRO A 573 -3.38 0.94 25.22
C PRO A 573 -2.12 1.76 24.91
N GLY A 574 -1.54 1.53 23.74
CA GLY A 574 -0.49 2.38 23.21
C GLY A 574 -1.05 3.70 22.68
N THR A 575 -0.20 4.45 21.98
CA THR A 575 -0.61 5.68 21.30
C THR A 575 -0.90 5.40 19.82
N GLY A 576 -1.91 6.05 19.25
CA GLY A 576 -2.06 6.07 17.81
C GLY A 576 -0.87 6.78 17.16
N GLY A 577 -0.54 6.38 15.93
CA GLY A 577 0.47 7.06 15.14
C GLY A 577 0.00 8.45 14.75
N THR A 578 0.94 9.35 14.48
CA THR A 578 0.59 10.67 13.94
C THR A 578 0.15 10.54 12.49
N GLY A 579 -0.83 11.34 12.06
CA GLY A 579 -1.12 11.49 10.65
C GLY A 579 0.06 12.11 9.92
N GLY A 580 0.24 11.77 8.65
CA GLY A 580 1.20 12.44 7.78
C GLY A 580 0.81 13.89 7.53
N VAL A 581 1.76 14.73 7.13
CA VAL A 581 1.55 16.17 6.97
C VAL A 581 1.57 16.53 5.49
N ARG A 582 0.62 17.37 5.07
CA ARG A 582 0.76 18.13 3.82
C ARG A 582 1.71 19.29 4.06
N THR A 583 2.92 19.24 3.51
CA THR A 583 3.98 20.17 3.91
C THR A 583 3.81 21.58 3.35
N SER A 584 3.01 21.78 2.31
CA SER A 584 2.76 23.11 1.74
C SER A 584 1.93 24.04 2.63
N ASP A 585 1.08 23.48 3.50
CA ASP A 585 0.26 24.25 4.43
C ASP A 585 0.28 23.71 5.87
N SER A 586 1.13 22.71 6.12
CA SER A 586 1.25 22.01 7.40
C SER A 586 -0.05 21.37 7.92
N SER A 587 -1.02 21.08 7.03
CA SER A 587 -2.26 20.41 7.40
C SER A 587 -2.00 18.92 7.70
N PRO A 588 -2.21 18.44 8.94
CA PRO A 588 -2.02 17.03 9.27
C PRO A 588 -3.23 16.20 8.83
N ALA A 589 -2.97 14.97 8.40
CA ALA A 589 -4.00 13.93 8.32
C ALA A 589 -4.43 13.50 9.73
N SER A 590 -5.51 12.72 9.84
CA SER A 590 -5.97 12.22 11.12
C SER A 590 -4.94 11.29 11.75
N ALA A 591 -4.67 11.51 13.03
CA ALA A 591 -3.92 10.57 13.85
C ALA A 591 -4.69 9.25 14.00
N GLY A 592 -3.95 8.18 14.29
CA GLY A 592 -4.54 6.90 14.66
C GLY A 592 -5.33 7.01 15.95
N SER A 593 -6.45 6.29 16.03
CA SER A 593 -7.23 6.16 17.25
C SER A 593 -6.65 5.13 18.21
N THR A 594 -7.08 5.20 19.48
CA THR A 594 -6.65 4.30 20.54
C THR A 594 -7.84 3.64 21.26
N GLY A 595 -7.59 2.50 21.93
CA GLY A 595 -8.56 1.89 22.85
C GLY A 595 -9.28 0.65 22.31
N TYR A 596 -10.61 0.67 22.34
CA TYR A 596 -11.49 -0.41 21.88
C TYR A 596 -12.24 0.04 20.63
N LYS A 597 -12.37 -0.83 19.63
CA LYS A 597 -13.16 -0.52 18.44
C LYS A 597 -14.19 -1.61 18.15
N ASN A 598 -15.43 -1.16 17.99
CA ASN A 598 -16.64 -1.97 17.81
C ASN A 598 -16.97 -2.85 19.02
N TRP A 599 -16.68 -2.35 20.23
CA TRP A 599 -16.93 -2.96 21.53
C TRP A 599 -17.40 -1.92 22.54
#